data_AF-A0A0F4GRV9-F1
#
_entry.id   AF-A0A0F4GRV9-F1
#
_cell.length_a   1.000
_cell.length_b   1.000
_cell.length_c   1.000
_cell.angle_alpha   90.00
_cell.angle_beta   90.00
_cell.angle_gamma   90.00
#
_symmetry.space_group_name_H-M   'P 1'
#
loop_
_entity.id
_entity.type
_entity.pdbx_description
1 polymer ?
#
loop_
_entity_poly.entity_id
_entity_poly.type
_entity_poly.pdbx_seq_one_letter_code
_entity_poly.pdbx_strand_id
1 'polypeptide(L)'
;MTSLKIVRLDSDTNINNTMMALETMPVPLDAHAKPPSSLRNVYKYYHKLKPTALGSHPGLIQFDGYSSSSTSHVRPTRLLDLPTELRQSFSDFLGTAHAITLPVAEHTLYEVPDVPGLFIYPSLFPPQIQLELLSRLLHRDLRNPQHLTNVHTHYNVRYPSNSEDEDASFFDESCRCTVFEPHDPTLHKPISTEQFLNKKLRWTTLGGQYDWTNKVYPSGPPPAFPPDIKKLVEDIFPMKAEAAIVNLYSPGDTLSLHRDVSEECNRPLASVSLGCDAIFMAGLVGEVEDGKSKVAVMRLRSGDAVLMSGESRYAWHGVPKILEDTCPGWMADWPGNDADGIDRYQHWAGWMKGKRVNLNVRQMFG
;
A
#
# COMPACT_ATOMS: atom_id res chain seq x y z
N MET A 1 7.57 -27.83 -5.73
CA MET A 1 6.51 -26.82 -5.86
C MET A 1 7.18 -25.48 -6.09
N THR A 2 7.16 -25.04 -7.33
CA THR A 2 7.93 -23.94 -7.91
C THR A 2 7.31 -22.63 -7.45
N SER A 3 7.98 -21.87 -6.59
CA SER A 3 7.47 -20.55 -6.19
C SER A 3 7.40 -19.67 -7.44
N LEU A 4 6.25 -19.02 -7.63
CA LEU A 4 6.16 -17.89 -8.54
C LEU A 4 7.26 -16.89 -8.17
N LYS A 5 8.00 -16.47 -9.17
CA LYS A 5 8.94 -15.36 -9.09
C LYS A 5 8.62 -14.47 -10.27
N ILE A 6 7.51 -13.74 -10.19
CA ILE A 6 7.15 -12.71 -11.18
C ILE A 6 8.26 -11.64 -11.24
N VAL A 7 9.03 -11.54 -10.15
CA VAL A 7 10.37 -10.96 -10.10
C VAL A 7 11.41 -12.03 -9.77
N ARG A 8 11.65 -12.97 -10.69
CA ARG A 8 13.01 -13.48 -10.84
C ARG A 8 13.68 -12.42 -11.69
N LEU A 9 14.16 -11.35 -11.05
CA LEU A 9 15.34 -10.64 -11.53
C LEU A 9 16.32 -11.77 -11.87
N ASP A 10 16.65 -11.90 -13.16
CA ASP A 10 17.36 -13.06 -13.66
C ASP A 10 18.55 -13.35 -12.75
N SER A 11 18.79 -14.64 -12.49
CA SER A 11 20.00 -15.09 -11.79
C SER A 11 21.30 -14.58 -12.44
N ASP A 12 21.21 -14.00 -13.64
CA ASP A 12 22.32 -13.41 -14.40
C ASP A 12 22.33 -11.87 -14.40
N THR A 13 21.27 -11.18 -13.94
CA THR A 13 21.36 -9.74 -13.59
C THR A 13 21.72 -9.60 -12.13
N ASN A 14 22.97 -9.91 -11.82
CA ASN A 14 23.75 -9.35 -10.72
C ASN A 14 23.08 -9.24 -9.32
N ILE A 15 22.00 -9.93 -8.97
CA ILE A 15 21.56 -9.96 -7.57
C ILE A 15 22.64 -10.63 -6.74
N ASN A 16 23.29 -11.67 -7.25
CA ASN A 16 24.37 -12.34 -6.50
C ASN A 16 25.64 -11.50 -6.39
N ASN A 17 26.02 -10.69 -7.40
CA ASN A 17 27.14 -9.75 -7.25
C ASN A 17 26.76 -8.48 -6.47
N THR A 18 25.49 -8.07 -6.47
CA THR A 18 25.00 -6.95 -5.64
C THR A 18 24.75 -7.40 -4.19
N MET A 19 24.42 -8.67 -3.96
CA MET A 19 24.33 -9.27 -2.63
C MET A 19 25.70 -9.64 -2.06
N MET A 20 26.67 -10.06 -2.88
CA MET A 20 28.05 -10.22 -2.42
C MET A 20 28.78 -8.89 -2.21
N ALA A 21 28.37 -7.81 -2.89
CA ALA A 21 28.93 -6.48 -2.68
C ALA A 21 28.29 -5.67 -1.52
N LEU A 22 27.27 -6.21 -0.84
CA LEU A 22 26.57 -5.56 0.28
C LEU A 22 26.51 -6.45 1.53
N GLU A 23 27.52 -7.30 1.76
CA GLU A 23 27.77 -7.89 3.08
C GLU A 23 28.21 -6.84 4.12
N THR A 24 28.49 -5.60 3.70
CA THR A 24 28.48 -4.47 4.60
C THR A 24 27.05 -3.97 4.76
N MET A 25 26.45 -4.21 5.92
CA MET A 25 25.27 -3.47 6.37
C MET A 25 25.45 -1.99 5.99
N PRO A 26 24.54 -1.37 5.23
CA PRO A 26 24.65 0.05 4.95
C PRO A 26 24.81 0.78 6.28
N VAL A 27 25.69 1.78 6.33
CA VAL A 27 25.88 2.66 7.49
C VAL A 27 24.52 2.92 8.14
N PRO A 28 24.34 2.71 9.46
CA PRO A 28 23.02 2.76 10.09
C PRO A 28 22.26 4.00 9.66
N LEU A 29 21.20 3.80 8.87
CA LEU A 29 20.40 4.91 8.37
C LEU A 29 19.53 5.40 9.53
N ASP A 30 19.68 6.67 9.86
CA ASP A 30 18.90 7.29 10.94
C ASP A 30 17.41 7.43 10.54
N ALA A 31 16.54 6.77 11.30
CA ALA A 31 15.08 6.84 11.20
C ALA A 31 14.51 8.24 11.53
N HIS A 32 15.31 9.11 12.16
CA HIS A 32 15.00 10.50 12.48
C HIS A 32 15.64 11.52 11.52
N ALA A 33 16.37 11.05 10.51
CA ALA A 33 16.98 11.93 9.52
C ALA A 33 15.94 12.83 8.84
N LYS A 34 16.38 14.02 8.41
CA LYS A 34 15.53 14.93 7.63
C LYS A 34 15.77 14.73 6.13
N PRO A 35 14.71 14.77 5.31
CA PRO A 35 14.85 14.67 3.86
C PRO A 35 15.68 15.85 3.30
N PRO A 36 16.55 15.60 2.30
CA PRO A 36 17.29 16.64 1.61
C PRO A 36 16.40 17.79 1.11
N SER A 37 16.95 19.00 1.07
CA SER A 37 16.23 20.20 0.61
C SER A 37 15.74 20.06 -0.83
N SER A 38 16.55 19.46 -1.72
CA SER A 38 16.18 19.16 -3.11
C SER A 38 14.90 18.34 -3.20
N LEU A 39 14.83 17.22 -2.46
CA LEU A 39 13.64 16.36 -2.42
C LEU A 39 12.45 17.09 -1.79
N ARG A 40 12.66 17.83 -0.70
CA ARG A 40 11.59 18.63 -0.08
C ARG A 40 11.00 19.66 -1.02
N ASN A 41 11.81 20.26 -1.90
CA ASN A 41 11.35 21.25 -2.87
C ASN A 41 10.46 20.60 -3.94
N VAL A 42 10.84 19.43 -4.46
CA VAL A 42 10.00 18.66 -5.39
C VAL A 42 8.69 18.24 -4.74
N TYR A 43 8.75 17.73 -3.50
CA TYR A 43 7.54 17.37 -2.74
C TYR A 43 6.58 18.57 -2.61
N LYS A 44 7.10 19.72 -2.17
CA LYS A 44 6.30 20.95 -2.01
C LYS A 44 5.71 21.45 -3.33
N TYR A 45 6.44 21.28 -4.43
CA TYR A 45 5.95 21.62 -5.76
C TYR A 45 4.71 20.79 -6.11
N TYR A 46 4.79 19.45 -6.05
CA TYR A 46 3.66 18.57 -6.36
C TYR A 46 2.50 18.68 -5.35
N HIS A 47 2.79 18.93 -4.08
CA HIS A 47 1.77 19.22 -3.07
C HIS A 47 0.92 20.45 -3.44
N LYS A 48 1.57 21.51 -3.94
CA LYS A 48 0.89 22.76 -4.34
C LYS A 48 0.33 22.74 -5.78
N LEU A 49 0.78 21.82 -6.61
CA LEU A 49 0.35 21.72 -8.00
C LEU A 49 -1.16 21.43 -8.07
N LYS A 50 -1.88 22.15 -8.93
CA LYS A 50 -3.33 21.97 -9.10
C LYS A 50 -3.60 20.65 -9.83
N PRO A 51 -4.67 19.90 -9.49
CA PRO A 51 -4.99 18.64 -10.16
C PRO A 51 -5.09 18.74 -11.68
N THR A 52 -5.66 19.84 -12.20
CA THR A 52 -5.78 20.11 -13.63
C THR A 52 -4.45 20.23 -14.38
N ALA A 53 -3.35 20.52 -13.68
CA ALA A 53 -2.02 20.62 -14.26
C ALA A 53 -1.24 19.29 -14.22
N LEU A 54 -1.73 18.26 -13.52
CA LEU A 54 -1.02 16.99 -13.39
C LEU A 54 -1.06 16.17 -14.69
N GLY A 55 -2.21 16.14 -15.38
CA GLY A 55 -2.39 15.28 -16.56
C GLY A 55 -1.39 15.52 -17.69
N SER A 56 -0.92 16.76 -17.85
CA SER A 56 0.07 17.15 -18.87
C SER A 56 1.46 17.42 -18.31
N HIS A 57 1.73 17.12 -17.03
CA HIS A 57 3.00 17.45 -16.41
C HIS A 57 4.13 16.54 -16.92
N PRO A 58 5.19 17.08 -17.55
CA PRO A 58 6.19 16.28 -18.27
C PRO A 58 7.07 15.42 -17.34
N GLY A 59 7.23 15.82 -16.08
CA GLY A 59 7.98 15.05 -15.06
C GLY A 59 7.13 14.07 -14.25
N LEU A 60 5.85 13.90 -14.56
CA LEU A 60 4.96 12.98 -13.84
C LEU A 60 4.83 11.67 -14.63
N ILE A 61 5.30 10.57 -14.06
CA ILE A 61 5.11 9.22 -14.59
C ILE A 61 3.63 8.85 -14.46
N GLN A 62 2.99 8.52 -15.58
CA GLN A 62 1.58 8.13 -15.62
C GLN A 62 1.39 6.99 -16.61
N PHE A 63 0.57 6.04 -16.20
CA PHE A 63 0.09 4.97 -17.08
C PHE A 63 -1.33 5.33 -17.55
N ASP A 64 -1.92 4.59 -18.47
CA ASP A 64 -3.36 4.59 -18.75
C ASP A 64 -3.74 3.14 -18.99
N GLY A 65 -4.37 2.53 -17.97
CA GLY A 65 -4.47 1.08 -17.84
C GLY A 65 -3.10 0.40 -17.84
N TYR A 66 -2.87 -0.48 -18.83
CA TYR A 66 -1.64 -1.28 -18.97
C TYR A 66 -0.53 -0.57 -19.76
N SER A 67 -0.84 0.54 -20.43
CA SER A 67 0.10 1.25 -21.31
C SER A 67 0.63 2.52 -20.65
N SER A 68 1.87 2.91 -20.93
CA SER A 68 2.40 4.19 -20.48
C SER A 68 2.04 5.29 -21.49
N SER A 69 1.47 6.40 -21.03
CA SER A 69 1.26 7.59 -21.86
C SER A 69 2.53 8.45 -22.00
N SER A 70 3.56 8.18 -21.18
CA SER A 70 4.87 8.85 -21.19
C SER A 70 5.96 7.88 -20.75
N THR A 71 6.65 7.28 -21.73
CA THR A 71 7.68 6.26 -21.52
C THR A 71 9.08 6.84 -21.26
N SER A 72 9.25 8.16 -21.25
CA SER A 72 10.59 8.77 -21.17
C SER A 72 11.31 8.58 -19.84
N HIS A 73 10.56 8.31 -18.77
CA HIS A 73 11.05 8.21 -17.39
C HIS A 73 11.02 6.80 -16.81
N VAL A 74 10.59 5.82 -17.61
CA VAL A 74 10.46 4.42 -17.19
C VAL A 74 11.00 3.50 -18.27
N ARG A 75 11.63 2.40 -17.87
CA ARG A 75 12.10 1.37 -18.79
C ARG A 75 11.22 0.13 -18.61
N PRO A 76 10.57 -0.38 -19.67
CA PRO A 76 9.94 -1.69 -19.59
C PRO A 76 11.04 -2.73 -19.35
N THR A 77 10.94 -3.49 -18.27
CA THR A 77 11.95 -4.51 -17.93
C THR A 77 11.53 -5.89 -18.39
N ARG A 78 10.23 -6.18 -18.33
CA ARG A 78 9.68 -7.49 -18.67
C ARG A 78 8.20 -7.39 -19.02
N LEU A 79 7.78 -8.13 -20.04
CA LEU A 79 6.38 -8.49 -20.20
C LEU A 79 6.06 -9.57 -19.18
N LEU A 80 5.20 -9.23 -18.23
CA LEU A 80 4.54 -10.19 -17.39
C LEU A 80 3.41 -10.78 -18.24
N ASP A 81 3.71 -11.88 -18.93
CA ASP A 81 2.66 -12.85 -19.23
C ASP A 81 1.98 -13.10 -17.89
N LEU A 82 0.67 -12.89 -17.73
CA LEU A 82 -0.05 -13.37 -16.54
C LEU A 82 0.19 -14.88 -16.53
N PRO A 83 1.14 -15.40 -15.73
CA PRO A 83 1.42 -16.81 -15.76
C PRO A 83 0.13 -17.50 -15.30
N THR A 84 -0.12 -18.71 -15.78
CA THR A 84 -1.22 -19.54 -15.26
C THR A 84 -1.25 -19.52 -13.73
N GLU A 85 -0.07 -19.41 -13.13
CA GLU A 85 0.16 -19.35 -11.70
C GLU A 85 -0.30 -18.03 -11.02
N LEU A 86 -0.21 -16.84 -11.67
CA LEU A 86 -0.78 -15.61 -11.08
C LEU A 86 -2.30 -15.63 -11.14
N ARG A 87 -2.85 -16.14 -12.25
CA ARG A 87 -4.31 -16.37 -12.35
C ARG A 87 -4.78 -17.35 -11.27
N GLN A 88 -3.99 -18.39 -11.03
CA GLN A 88 -4.26 -19.34 -9.95
C GLN A 88 -4.18 -18.66 -8.58
N SER A 89 -3.18 -17.82 -8.32
CA SER A 89 -3.08 -17.09 -7.05
C SER A 89 -4.29 -16.17 -6.80
N PHE A 90 -4.73 -15.44 -7.83
CA PHE A 90 -5.97 -14.65 -7.77
C PHE A 90 -7.22 -15.54 -7.57
N SER A 91 -7.28 -16.70 -8.21
CA SER A 91 -8.36 -17.68 -8.02
C SER A 91 -8.40 -18.26 -6.62
N ASP A 92 -7.24 -18.63 -6.08
CA ASP A 92 -7.08 -19.13 -4.72
C ASP A 92 -7.48 -18.05 -3.72
N PHE A 93 -7.06 -16.80 -3.98
CA PHE A 93 -7.41 -15.67 -3.14
C PHE A 93 -8.92 -15.49 -3.07
N LEU A 94 -9.69 -15.57 -4.16
CA LEU A 94 -11.14 -15.42 -4.13
C LEU A 94 -11.92 -16.60 -3.50
N GLY A 95 -11.30 -17.76 -3.26
CA GLY A 95 -11.87 -18.79 -2.37
C GLY A 95 -12.90 -19.78 -2.94
N THR A 96 -13.37 -19.70 -4.20
CA THR A 96 -13.84 -20.83 -5.08
C THR A 96 -14.70 -20.37 -6.29
N ALA A 97 -14.57 -21.12 -7.41
CA ALA A 97 -15.45 -21.30 -8.59
C ALA A 97 -16.13 -20.09 -9.30
N HIS A 98 -15.94 -18.85 -8.87
CA HIS A 98 -16.28 -17.72 -9.74
C HIS A 98 -15.36 -17.76 -10.94
N ALA A 99 -15.93 -17.94 -12.14
CA ALA A 99 -15.21 -17.83 -13.39
C ALA A 99 -14.61 -16.42 -13.45
N ILE A 100 -13.36 -16.28 -13.06
CA ILE A 100 -12.70 -14.99 -13.11
C ILE A 100 -12.46 -14.72 -14.58
N THR A 101 -13.23 -13.78 -15.13
CA THR A 101 -12.85 -13.13 -16.38
C THR A 101 -11.71 -12.18 -16.05
N LEU A 102 -10.53 -12.75 -15.77
CA LEU A 102 -9.30 -11.96 -15.74
C LEU A 102 -9.11 -11.44 -17.17
N PRO A 103 -8.89 -10.14 -17.36
CA PRO A 103 -8.40 -9.68 -18.66
C PRO A 103 -7.14 -10.48 -18.96
N VAL A 104 -7.12 -11.16 -20.11
CA VAL A 104 -5.95 -11.90 -20.64
C VAL A 104 -4.89 -10.91 -21.13
N ALA A 105 -4.76 -9.76 -20.48
CA ALA A 105 -3.85 -8.70 -20.88
C ALA A 105 -2.45 -9.04 -20.38
N GLU A 106 -1.46 -8.92 -21.26
CA GLU A 106 -0.06 -8.87 -20.87
C GLU A 106 0.15 -7.63 -20.00
N HIS A 107 0.72 -7.79 -18.81
CA HIS A 107 1.09 -6.65 -17.97
C HIS A 107 2.55 -6.33 -18.23
N THR A 108 2.90 -5.05 -18.35
CA THR A 108 4.31 -4.66 -18.46
C THR A 108 4.83 -4.22 -17.09
N LEU A 109 5.93 -4.83 -16.65
CA LEU A 109 6.70 -4.36 -15.50
C LEU A 109 7.62 -3.22 -15.96
N TYR A 110 7.60 -2.12 -15.22
CA TYR A 110 8.46 -0.98 -15.47
C TYR A 110 9.42 -0.76 -14.31
N GLU A 111 10.66 -0.41 -14.63
CA GLU A 111 11.63 0.12 -13.66
C GLU A 111 11.81 1.62 -13.91
N VAL A 112 12.08 2.39 -12.86
CA VAL A 112 12.42 3.81 -12.96
C VAL A 112 13.95 3.98 -12.94
N PRO A 113 14.60 4.32 -14.07
CA PRO A 113 16.07 4.38 -14.13
C PRO A 113 16.70 5.39 -13.16
N ASP A 114 16.02 6.51 -12.89
CA ASP A 114 16.50 7.55 -11.97
C ASP A 114 16.46 7.10 -10.49
N VAL A 115 15.74 6.01 -10.18
CA VAL A 115 15.64 5.40 -8.85
C VAL A 115 15.79 3.88 -8.99
N PRO A 116 17.00 3.35 -9.21
CA PRO A 116 17.22 1.93 -9.49
C PRO A 116 16.58 1.00 -8.45
N GLY A 117 15.98 -0.09 -8.93
CA GLY A 117 15.25 -1.05 -8.09
C GLY A 117 13.83 -0.61 -7.68
N LEU A 118 13.37 0.57 -8.12
CA LEU A 118 11.97 1.01 -8.01
C LEU A 118 11.17 0.48 -9.21
N PHE A 119 10.31 -0.49 -8.93
CA PHE A 119 9.46 -1.12 -9.94
C PHE A 119 8.00 -0.70 -9.80
N ILE A 120 7.33 -0.53 -10.94
CA ILE A 120 5.91 -0.18 -11.03
C ILE A 120 5.17 -1.27 -11.82
N TYR A 121 4.04 -1.69 -11.27
CA TYR A 121 3.11 -2.67 -11.85
C TYR A 121 1.77 -1.97 -12.11
N PRO A 122 1.57 -1.39 -13.30
CA PRO A 122 0.35 -0.69 -13.63
C PRO A 122 -0.83 -1.65 -13.72
N SER A 123 -1.96 -1.29 -13.09
CA SER A 123 -3.21 -2.05 -13.11
C SER A 123 -3.04 -3.55 -12.81
N LEU A 124 -2.12 -3.90 -11.91
CA LEU A 124 -1.78 -5.30 -11.61
C LEU A 124 -2.96 -6.05 -10.99
N PHE A 125 -3.70 -5.40 -10.09
CA PHE A 125 -4.80 -6.02 -9.38
C PHE A 125 -6.13 -5.77 -10.12
N PRO A 126 -6.83 -6.82 -10.59
CA PRO A 126 -8.15 -6.69 -11.21
C PRO A 126 -9.21 -6.20 -10.22
N PRO A 127 -10.33 -5.61 -10.70
CA PRO A 127 -11.38 -5.07 -9.83
C PRO A 127 -11.89 -6.03 -8.74
N GLN A 128 -12.12 -7.30 -9.08
CA GLN A 128 -12.60 -8.31 -8.14
C GLN A 128 -11.60 -8.56 -7.00
N ILE A 129 -10.31 -8.62 -7.32
CA ILE A 129 -9.26 -8.79 -6.31
C ILE A 129 -9.13 -7.55 -5.44
N GLN A 130 -9.30 -6.36 -6.02
CA GLN A 130 -9.30 -5.11 -5.26
C GLN A 130 -10.45 -5.04 -4.24
N LEU A 131 -11.67 -5.42 -4.63
CA LEU A 131 -12.83 -5.46 -3.72
C LEU A 131 -12.65 -6.52 -2.63
N GLU A 132 -12.20 -7.72 -2.99
CA GLU A 132 -11.95 -8.78 -2.01
C GLU A 132 -10.84 -8.39 -1.02
N LEU A 133 -9.78 -7.74 -1.52
CA LEU A 133 -8.71 -7.24 -0.67
C LEU A 133 -9.24 -6.15 0.29
N LEU A 134 -10.08 -5.21 -0.16
CA LEU A 134 -10.72 -4.23 0.73
C LEU A 134 -11.56 -4.92 1.81
N SER A 135 -12.39 -5.89 1.41
CA SER A 135 -13.23 -6.67 2.33
C SER A 135 -12.40 -7.33 3.43
N ARG A 136 -11.35 -8.06 3.06
CA ARG A 136 -10.45 -8.70 4.03
C ARG A 136 -9.76 -7.69 4.94
N LEU A 137 -9.21 -6.62 4.38
CA LEU A 137 -8.47 -5.63 5.16
C LEU A 137 -9.37 -4.88 6.15
N LEU A 138 -10.57 -4.49 5.75
CA LEU A 138 -11.41 -3.52 6.48
C LEU A 138 -12.60 -4.15 7.22
N HIS A 139 -13.08 -5.32 6.81
CA HIS A 139 -14.08 -6.09 7.56
C HIS A 139 -13.41 -7.08 8.51
N ARG A 140 -12.59 -8.01 7.97
CA ARG A 140 -12.01 -9.12 8.74
C ARG A 140 -10.75 -8.76 9.54
N ASP A 141 -9.80 -8.07 8.92
CA ASP A 141 -8.49 -7.87 9.54
C ASP A 141 -8.51 -6.67 10.49
N LEU A 142 -9.29 -5.62 10.19
CA LEU A 142 -9.47 -4.47 11.07
C LEU A 142 -10.16 -4.84 12.38
N ARG A 143 -11.07 -5.84 12.40
CA ARG A 143 -11.74 -6.31 13.62
C ARG A 143 -10.85 -7.14 14.54
N ASN A 144 -9.64 -7.53 14.12
CA ASN A 144 -8.74 -8.29 14.97
C ASN A 144 -8.08 -7.35 16.00
N PRO A 145 -8.27 -7.56 17.31
CA PRO A 145 -7.69 -6.69 18.34
C PRO A 145 -6.16 -6.78 18.45
N GLN A 146 -5.53 -7.78 17.82
CA GLN A 146 -4.08 -7.87 17.72
C GLN A 146 -3.50 -6.96 16.63
N HIS A 147 -4.34 -6.46 15.72
CA HIS A 147 -3.97 -5.50 14.69
C HIS A 147 -4.23 -4.08 15.20
N LEU A 148 -3.14 -3.39 15.56
CA LEU A 148 -3.23 -2.05 16.13
C LEU A 148 -3.60 -1.02 15.06
N THR A 149 -4.20 0.07 15.52
CA THR A 149 -4.54 1.25 14.71
C THR A 149 -4.04 2.51 15.38
N ASN A 150 -3.97 3.61 14.64
CA ASN A 150 -3.60 4.91 15.18
C ASN A 150 -4.49 5.38 16.35
N VAL A 151 -5.71 4.85 16.44
CA VAL A 151 -6.72 5.24 17.44
C VAL A 151 -6.45 4.61 18.81
N HIS A 152 -5.77 3.47 18.86
CA HIS A 152 -5.38 2.81 20.13
C HIS A 152 -4.51 3.68 21.02
N THR A 153 -3.75 4.61 20.44
CA THR A 153 -2.89 5.56 21.15
C THR A 153 -3.67 6.39 22.18
N HIS A 154 -4.94 6.69 21.91
CA HIS A 154 -5.72 7.66 22.69
C HIS A 154 -7.10 7.16 23.11
N TYR A 155 -7.55 6.00 22.63
CA TYR A 155 -8.90 5.49 22.85
C TYR A 155 -8.92 4.00 23.15
N ASN A 156 -9.90 3.59 23.94
CA ASN A 156 -10.30 2.20 24.13
C ASN A 156 -11.22 1.79 22.97
N VAL A 157 -10.65 1.14 21.95
CA VAL A 157 -11.39 0.67 20.77
C VAL A 157 -12.34 -0.45 21.19
N ARG A 158 -13.63 -0.29 20.89
CA ARG A 158 -14.64 -1.33 21.11
C ARG A 158 -14.88 -2.08 19.82
N TYR A 159 -14.49 -3.34 19.81
CA TYR A 159 -14.58 -4.20 18.64
C TYR A 159 -16.00 -4.77 18.47
N PRO A 160 -16.42 -5.09 17.22
CA PRO A 160 -17.67 -5.79 16.96
C PRO A 160 -17.76 -7.08 17.79
N SER A 161 -18.73 -7.12 18.72
CA SER A 161 -18.89 -8.21 19.68
C SER A 161 -19.98 -9.17 19.20
N ASN A 162 -19.57 -10.28 18.60
CA ASN A 162 -20.36 -11.50 18.55
C ASN A 162 -19.38 -12.68 18.48
N SER A 163 -19.26 -13.44 19.57
CA SER A 163 -18.41 -14.63 19.65
C SER A 163 -18.84 -15.75 18.70
N GLU A 164 -20.02 -15.63 18.10
CA GLU A 164 -20.60 -16.60 17.16
C GLU A 164 -20.55 -16.12 15.70
N ASP A 165 -20.21 -14.84 15.46
CA ASP A 165 -20.18 -14.24 14.12
C ASP A 165 -18.74 -13.95 13.70
N GLU A 166 -18.16 -14.89 12.95
CA GLU A 166 -16.83 -14.76 12.35
C GLU A 166 -16.75 -13.66 11.28
N ASP A 167 -17.90 -13.13 10.83
CA ASP A 167 -18.01 -12.10 9.80
C ASP A 167 -18.42 -10.71 10.32
N ALA A 168 -18.54 -10.52 11.65
CA ALA A 168 -18.87 -9.22 12.22
C ALA A 168 -17.85 -8.13 11.84
N SER A 169 -18.31 -6.91 11.61
CA SER A 169 -17.54 -5.84 10.99
C SER A 169 -17.78 -4.51 11.68
N PHE A 170 -16.79 -3.61 11.70
CA PHE A 170 -17.00 -2.23 12.13
C PHE A 170 -18.03 -1.48 11.25
N PHE A 171 -18.28 -1.98 10.04
CA PHE A 171 -19.26 -1.43 9.13
C PHE A 171 -20.69 -1.93 9.40
N ASP A 172 -20.90 -2.88 10.32
CA ASP A 172 -22.25 -3.31 10.68
C ASP A 172 -23.06 -2.16 11.29
N GLU A 173 -24.34 -2.08 10.94
CA GLU A 173 -25.26 -1.04 11.47
C GLU A 173 -25.33 -1.11 13.00
N SER A 174 -25.25 -2.32 13.58
CA SER A 174 -25.20 -2.53 15.04
C SER A 174 -23.97 -1.88 15.70
N CYS A 175 -22.87 -1.71 14.96
CA CYS A 175 -21.62 -1.12 15.45
C CYS A 175 -21.53 0.38 15.21
N ARG A 176 -22.36 0.95 14.32
CA ARG A 176 -22.25 2.33 13.81
C ARG A 176 -22.13 3.39 14.92
N CYS A 177 -22.94 3.25 15.97
CA CYS A 177 -23.01 4.18 17.10
C CYS A 177 -22.21 3.72 18.32
N THR A 178 -21.46 2.62 18.25
CA THR A 178 -20.60 2.17 19.34
C THR A 178 -19.57 3.23 19.69
N VAL A 179 -19.46 3.57 20.97
CA VAL A 179 -18.60 4.66 21.47
C VAL A 179 -17.25 4.11 21.93
N PHE A 180 -16.17 4.74 21.49
CA PHE A 180 -14.81 4.52 21.97
C PHE A 180 -14.47 5.62 22.97
N GLU A 181 -14.22 5.20 24.21
CA GLU A 181 -13.87 6.13 25.29
C GLU A 181 -12.38 6.49 25.21
N PRO A 182 -12.02 7.78 25.36
CA PRO A 182 -10.63 8.20 25.38
C PRO A 182 -9.93 7.69 26.65
N HIS A 183 -8.62 7.46 26.55
CA HIS A 183 -7.78 7.17 27.73
C HIS A 183 -7.73 8.34 28.70
N ASP A 184 -7.75 9.56 28.15
CA ASP A 184 -7.83 10.82 28.91
C ASP A 184 -9.00 11.68 28.38
N PRO A 185 -10.15 11.68 29.07
CA PRO A 185 -11.32 12.49 28.72
C PRO A 185 -11.10 14.01 28.81
N THR A 186 -10.01 14.49 29.42
CA THR A 186 -9.70 15.93 29.50
C THR A 186 -9.06 16.45 28.21
N LEU A 187 -8.36 15.58 27.47
CA LEU A 187 -7.67 15.91 26.22
C LEU A 187 -8.49 15.53 24.98
N HIS A 188 -9.33 14.51 25.09
CA HIS A 188 -10.07 13.95 23.96
C HIS A 188 -11.54 13.73 24.32
N LYS A 189 -12.41 13.90 23.32
CA LYS A 189 -13.85 13.58 23.44
C LYS A 189 -14.10 12.16 22.94
N PRO A 190 -15.09 11.43 23.48
CA PRO A 190 -15.50 10.14 22.94
C PRO A 190 -15.83 10.23 21.45
N ILE A 191 -15.55 9.15 20.72
CA ILE A 191 -15.83 9.04 19.29
C ILE A 191 -16.73 7.83 19.00
N SER A 192 -17.62 7.93 18.02
CA SER A 192 -18.37 6.77 17.53
C SER A 192 -17.56 5.96 16.50
N THR A 193 -17.96 4.71 16.25
CA THR A 193 -17.46 3.92 15.11
C THR A 193 -17.61 4.67 13.79
N GLU A 194 -18.71 5.41 13.61
CA GLU A 194 -18.89 6.22 12.40
C GLU A 194 -17.79 7.30 12.24
N GLN A 195 -17.46 8.00 13.33
CA GLN A 195 -16.37 8.96 13.35
C GLN A 195 -15.00 8.29 13.21
N PHE A 196 -14.85 7.09 13.79
CA PHE A 196 -13.67 6.25 13.66
C PHE A 196 -13.36 5.97 12.18
N LEU A 197 -14.29 5.36 11.45
CA LEU A 197 -14.12 4.98 10.05
C LEU A 197 -14.01 6.20 9.12
N ASN A 198 -14.85 7.23 9.31
CA ASN A 198 -14.86 8.37 8.40
C ASN A 198 -13.69 9.34 8.60
N LYS A 199 -13.30 9.58 9.86
CA LYS A 199 -12.47 10.74 10.21
C LYS A 199 -11.22 10.41 11.01
N LYS A 200 -11.16 9.31 11.77
CA LYS A 200 -10.05 9.08 12.72
C LYS A 200 -9.09 7.97 12.31
N LEU A 201 -9.56 6.91 11.66
CA LEU A 201 -8.71 5.83 11.17
C LEU A 201 -7.76 6.37 10.10
N ARG A 202 -6.47 6.10 10.25
CA ARG A 202 -5.38 6.49 9.33
C ARG A 202 -4.49 5.31 8.99
N TRP A 203 -4.31 4.38 9.90
CA TRP A 203 -3.61 3.14 9.62
C TRP A 203 -4.08 1.99 10.50
N THR A 204 -3.91 0.78 10.00
CA THR A 204 -3.93 -0.48 10.78
C THR A 204 -2.72 -1.35 10.41
N THR A 205 -2.20 -2.13 11.36
CA THR A 205 -1.04 -3.01 11.19
C THR A 205 -1.45 -4.47 11.09
N LEU A 206 -0.86 -5.23 10.16
CA LEU A 206 -1.05 -6.69 10.02
C LEU A 206 0.26 -7.42 10.31
N GLY A 207 0.19 -8.54 11.02
CA GLY A 207 1.41 -9.27 11.41
C GLY A 207 2.28 -8.46 12.37
N GLY A 208 3.52 -8.17 12.00
CA GLY A 208 4.44 -7.32 12.77
C GLY A 208 3.86 -5.95 13.13
N GLN A 209 3.90 -5.61 14.42
CA GLN A 209 3.34 -4.37 14.96
C GLN A 209 4.42 -3.29 15.04
N TYR A 210 4.33 -2.24 14.21
CA TYR A 210 5.32 -1.18 14.23
C TYR A 210 5.07 -0.20 15.40
N ASP A 211 6.09 0.03 16.23
CA ASP A 211 6.03 1.04 17.29
C ASP A 211 6.46 2.41 16.73
N TRP A 212 5.50 3.31 16.54
CA TRP A 212 5.75 4.66 16.02
C TRP A 212 6.53 5.55 16.98
N THR A 213 6.50 5.28 18.29
CA THR A 213 7.18 6.07 19.32
C THR A 213 8.67 5.75 19.30
N ASN A 214 8.99 4.46 19.38
CA ASN A 214 10.38 3.99 19.42
C ASN A 214 10.97 3.72 18.03
N LYS A 215 10.15 3.77 16.97
CA LYS A 215 10.50 3.51 15.57
C LYS A 215 11.13 2.14 15.31
N VAL A 216 10.68 1.14 16.05
CA VAL A 216 11.18 -0.24 15.98
C VAL A 216 10.03 -1.23 15.89
N TYR A 217 10.33 -2.44 15.43
CA TYR A 217 9.46 -3.59 15.69
C TYR A 217 9.76 -4.13 17.10
N PRO A 218 8.76 -4.29 17.99
CA PRO A 218 8.96 -4.82 19.33
C PRO A 218 9.56 -6.23 19.32
N SER A 219 10.37 -6.53 20.33
CA SER A 219 10.89 -7.88 20.55
C SER A 219 9.78 -8.85 20.95
N GLY A 220 9.67 -9.98 20.27
CA GLY A 220 8.70 -11.03 20.58
C GLY A 220 8.02 -11.58 19.33
N PRO A 221 7.22 -12.66 19.45
CA PRO A 221 6.47 -13.18 18.32
C PRO A 221 5.39 -12.15 17.90
N PRO A 222 5.37 -11.70 16.63
CA PRO A 222 4.32 -10.82 16.17
C PRO A 222 2.98 -11.58 16.07
N PRO A 223 1.84 -10.87 16.06
CA PRO A 223 0.57 -11.43 15.57
C PRO A 223 0.75 -12.17 14.25
N ALA A 224 -0.08 -13.17 14.00
CA ALA A 224 -0.04 -13.89 12.73
C ALA A 224 -0.44 -12.95 11.58
N PHE A 225 0.37 -12.93 10.52
CA PHE A 225 -0.01 -12.25 9.29
C PHE A 225 -1.16 -13.02 8.62
N PRO A 226 -2.23 -12.36 8.12
CA PRO A 226 -3.34 -13.06 7.47
C PRO A 226 -2.87 -13.99 6.33
N PRO A 227 -3.10 -15.31 6.42
CA PRO A 227 -2.40 -16.30 5.59
C PRO A 227 -2.72 -16.19 4.10
N ASP A 228 -3.91 -15.72 3.78
CA ASP A 228 -4.41 -15.53 2.42
C ASP A 228 -3.80 -14.29 1.74
N ILE A 229 -3.72 -13.16 2.44
CA ILE A 229 -3.02 -11.96 1.97
C ILE A 229 -1.51 -12.24 1.90
N LYS A 230 -0.97 -12.98 2.87
CA LYS A 230 0.42 -13.46 2.84
C LYS A 230 0.69 -14.24 1.57
N LYS A 231 -0.11 -15.28 1.28
CA LYS A 231 0.06 -16.09 0.06
C LYS A 231 -0.05 -15.23 -1.21
N LEU A 232 -1.06 -14.36 -1.32
CA LEU A 232 -1.24 -13.48 -2.48
C LEU A 232 0.01 -12.61 -2.72
N VAL A 233 0.54 -11.99 -1.66
CA VAL A 233 1.71 -11.11 -1.75
C VAL A 233 2.98 -11.90 -2.09
N GLU A 234 3.21 -13.05 -1.43
CA GLU A 234 4.39 -13.89 -1.65
C GLU A 234 4.38 -14.58 -3.04
N ASP A 235 3.20 -14.81 -3.62
CA ASP A 235 3.06 -15.31 -5.00
C ASP A 235 3.41 -14.23 -6.04
N ILE A 236 3.20 -12.94 -5.72
CA ILE A 236 3.43 -11.82 -6.65
C ILE A 236 4.85 -11.24 -6.49
N PHE A 237 5.29 -11.02 -5.27
CA PHE A 237 6.50 -10.27 -4.94
C PHE A 237 7.58 -11.17 -4.33
N PRO A 238 8.87 -10.91 -4.59
CA PRO A 238 9.97 -11.76 -4.13
C PRO A 238 10.34 -11.46 -2.66
N MET A 239 9.40 -11.67 -1.75
CA MET A 239 9.53 -11.35 -0.33
C MET A 239 8.74 -12.33 0.54
N LYS A 240 8.99 -12.31 1.85
CA LYS A 240 8.07 -12.90 2.85
C LYS A 240 7.19 -11.80 3.43
N ALA A 241 5.88 -12.03 3.48
CA ALA A 241 4.95 -11.11 4.14
C ALA A 241 4.95 -11.39 5.65
N GLU A 242 5.55 -10.49 6.42
CA GLU A 242 5.70 -10.62 7.87
C GLU A 242 5.10 -9.45 8.64
N ALA A 243 5.11 -8.26 8.05
CA ALA A 243 4.44 -7.08 8.58
C ALA A 243 3.78 -6.29 7.45
N ALA A 244 2.66 -5.63 7.73
CA ALA A 244 2.09 -4.65 6.82
C ALA A 244 1.49 -3.46 7.56
N ILE A 245 1.50 -2.31 6.89
CA ILE A 245 0.78 -1.11 7.29
C ILE A 245 -0.25 -0.81 6.20
N VAL A 246 -1.52 -0.91 6.57
CA VAL A 246 -2.65 -0.51 5.74
C VAL A 246 -2.93 0.95 6.04
N ASN A 247 -2.54 1.84 5.14
CA ASN A 247 -2.75 3.28 5.30
C ASN A 247 -4.05 3.71 4.62
N LEU A 248 -4.82 4.57 5.28
CA LEU A 248 -6.07 5.15 4.79
C LEU A 248 -5.92 6.66 4.64
N TYR A 249 -6.30 7.17 3.47
CA TYR A 249 -6.24 8.58 3.13
C TYR A 249 -7.56 9.08 2.55
N SER A 250 -7.81 10.37 2.73
CA SER A 250 -8.82 11.15 2.00
C SER A 250 -8.18 12.32 1.26
N PRO A 251 -8.87 12.93 0.29
CA PRO A 251 -8.43 14.19 -0.31
C PRO A 251 -8.03 15.22 0.74
N GLY A 252 -6.84 15.80 0.58
CA GLY A 252 -6.22 16.71 1.55
C GLY A 252 -5.23 16.04 2.52
N ASP A 253 -5.32 14.73 2.74
CA ASP A 253 -4.29 13.99 3.47
C ASP A 253 -2.99 13.92 2.64
N THR A 254 -1.87 13.82 3.35
CA THR A 254 -0.53 13.71 2.76
C THR A 254 0.33 12.78 3.60
N LEU A 255 1.35 12.19 2.98
CA LEU A 255 2.42 11.50 3.68
C LEU A 255 3.73 12.25 3.43
N SER A 256 4.35 12.74 4.49
CA SER A 256 5.63 13.46 4.40
C SER A 256 6.75 12.54 3.90
N LEU A 257 7.81 13.14 3.34
CA LEU A 257 9.00 12.38 2.95
C LEU A 257 9.63 11.69 4.16
N HIS A 258 9.76 10.37 4.08
CA HIS A 258 10.36 9.50 5.09
C HIS A 258 11.13 8.35 4.42
N ARG A 259 11.78 7.52 5.24
CA ARG A 259 12.41 6.26 4.81
C ARG A 259 11.97 5.17 5.76
N ASP A 260 11.83 3.96 5.23
CA ASP A 260 11.56 2.76 6.01
C ASP A 260 12.90 2.08 6.31
N VAL A 261 13.38 2.22 7.54
CA VAL A 261 14.73 1.75 7.95
C VAL A 261 14.71 0.95 9.26
N SER A 262 13.52 0.58 9.71
CA SER A 262 13.32 -0.08 11.01
C SER A 262 13.35 -1.61 10.93
N GLU A 263 13.36 -2.17 9.73
CA GLU A 263 13.51 -3.61 9.49
C GLU A 263 14.96 -4.05 9.62
N GLU A 264 15.20 -5.28 10.10
CA GLU A 264 16.54 -5.86 10.28
C GLU A 264 17.15 -6.40 8.98
N CYS A 265 16.43 -6.30 7.86
CA CYS A 265 16.86 -6.83 6.57
C CYS A 265 16.70 -5.83 5.42
N ASN A 266 17.46 -6.06 4.35
CA ASN A 266 17.43 -5.26 3.11
C ASN A 266 16.42 -5.79 2.08
N ARG A 267 15.42 -6.57 2.54
CA ARG A 267 14.42 -7.21 1.69
C ARG A 267 13.44 -6.18 1.11
N PRO A 268 12.83 -6.45 -0.07
CA PRO A 268 11.94 -5.50 -0.73
C PRO A 268 10.73 -5.08 0.12
N LEU A 269 10.18 -3.92 -0.22
CA LEU A 269 8.87 -3.45 0.25
C LEU A 269 7.90 -3.40 -0.92
N ALA A 270 6.70 -3.95 -0.75
CA ALA A 270 5.63 -3.89 -1.75
C ALA A 270 4.49 -3.00 -1.26
N SER A 271 3.95 -2.15 -2.14
CA SER A 271 2.78 -1.31 -1.88
C SER A 271 1.70 -1.57 -2.93
N VAL A 272 0.47 -1.87 -2.51
CA VAL A 272 -0.72 -2.01 -3.36
C VAL A 272 -1.64 -0.82 -3.15
N SER A 273 -2.17 -0.25 -4.24
CA SER A 273 -3.01 0.96 -4.23
C SER A 273 -4.47 0.63 -4.51
N LEU A 274 -5.41 1.15 -3.72
CA LEU A 274 -6.86 0.96 -3.89
C LEU A 274 -7.60 2.30 -3.70
N GLY A 275 -8.64 2.57 -4.49
CA GLY A 275 -9.47 3.77 -4.38
C GLY A 275 -8.91 4.97 -5.14
N CYS A 276 -9.03 6.16 -4.56
CA CYS A 276 -8.58 7.42 -5.19
C CYS A 276 -7.08 7.37 -5.58
N ASP A 277 -6.78 8.05 -6.68
CA ASP A 277 -5.41 8.20 -7.17
C ASP A 277 -4.56 9.01 -6.20
N ALA A 278 -3.27 8.70 -6.16
CA ALA A 278 -2.28 9.46 -5.41
C ALA A 278 -1.12 9.89 -6.29
N ILE A 279 -0.53 11.03 -5.95
CA ILE A 279 0.82 11.37 -6.38
C ILE A 279 1.77 10.78 -5.37
N PHE A 280 2.65 9.89 -5.83
CA PHE A 280 3.72 9.28 -5.05
C PHE A 280 5.07 9.82 -5.54
N MET A 281 5.97 10.07 -4.61
CA MET A 281 7.33 10.53 -4.90
C MET A 281 8.31 9.60 -4.22
N ALA A 282 9.37 9.22 -4.93
CA ALA A 282 10.54 8.53 -4.39
C ALA A 282 11.82 9.18 -4.90
N GLY A 283 12.87 9.25 -4.08
CA GLY A 283 14.14 9.81 -4.50
C GLY A 283 15.31 9.34 -3.65
N LEU A 284 16.47 9.22 -4.30
CA LEU A 284 17.73 8.84 -3.67
C LEU A 284 18.56 10.08 -3.33
N VAL A 285 19.45 9.92 -2.36
CA VAL A 285 20.47 10.92 -2.05
C VAL A 285 21.71 10.57 -2.86
N GLY A 286 22.19 11.49 -3.69
CA GLY A 286 23.41 11.29 -4.48
C GLY A 286 23.89 12.58 -5.11
N GLU A 287 25.16 12.59 -5.55
CA GLU A 287 25.67 13.64 -6.42
C GLU A 287 24.82 13.70 -7.69
N VAL A 288 24.52 14.92 -8.12
CA VAL A 288 23.75 15.16 -9.34
C VAL A 288 24.68 14.90 -10.52
N GLU A 289 24.90 13.62 -10.86
CA GLU A 289 25.57 13.26 -12.11
C GLU A 289 24.74 13.84 -13.27
N ASP A 290 25.39 14.58 -14.17
CA ASP A 290 24.78 15.23 -15.34
C ASP A 290 23.61 16.20 -15.07
N GLY A 291 23.49 16.77 -13.87
CA GLY A 291 22.44 17.74 -13.57
C GLY A 291 21.03 17.15 -13.40
N LYS A 292 20.88 15.81 -13.41
CA LYS A 292 19.59 15.12 -13.23
C LYS A 292 19.37 14.71 -11.77
N SER A 293 18.24 15.10 -11.20
CA SER A 293 17.84 14.72 -9.85
C SER A 293 17.37 13.26 -9.84
N LYS A 294 17.93 12.39 -8.97
CA LYS A 294 17.51 10.98 -8.76
C LYS A 294 16.15 10.89 -8.08
N VAL A 295 15.09 11.32 -8.77
CA VAL A 295 13.73 11.49 -8.25
C VAL A 295 12.70 11.00 -9.26
N ALA A 296 11.82 10.13 -8.80
CA ALA A 296 10.64 9.69 -9.51
C ALA A 296 9.40 10.33 -8.87
N VAL A 297 8.51 10.89 -9.69
CA VAL A 297 7.17 11.27 -9.26
C VAL A 297 6.18 10.59 -10.18
N MET A 298 5.19 9.89 -9.60
CA MET A 298 4.25 9.06 -10.34
C MET A 298 2.83 9.21 -9.81
N ARG A 299 1.84 9.07 -10.71
CA ARG A 299 0.43 8.91 -10.35
C ARG A 299 0.15 7.42 -10.16
N LEU A 300 -0.24 7.03 -8.96
CA LEU A 300 -0.66 5.66 -8.62
C LEU A 300 -2.18 5.59 -8.56
N ARG A 301 -2.77 4.77 -9.44
CA ARG A 301 -4.20 4.51 -9.51
C ARG A 301 -4.61 3.28 -8.72
N SER A 302 -5.92 3.08 -8.57
CA SER A 302 -6.48 1.85 -8.03
C SER A 302 -6.02 0.64 -8.85
N GLY A 303 -5.44 -0.36 -8.18
CA GLY A 303 -4.89 -1.57 -8.77
C GLY A 303 -3.40 -1.51 -9.09
N ASP A 304 -2.77 -0.34 -9.03
CA ASP A 304 -1.32 -0.20 -9.23
C ASP A 304 -0.55 -0.75 -8.01
N ALA A 305 0.58 -1.40 -8.28
CA ALA A 305 1.54 -1.77 -7.24
C ALA A 305 2.94 -1.21 -7.49
N VAL A 306 3.67 -1.00 -6.41
CA VAL A 306 5.06 -0.54 -6.41
C VAL A 306 5.91 -1.50 -5.59
N LEU A 307 7.08 -1.87 -6.10
CA LEU A 307 8.09 -2.64 -5.37
C LEU A 307 9.35 -1.80 -5.22
N MET A 308 9.78 -1.57 -3.98
CA MET A 308 11.02 -0.88 -3.63
C MET A 308 12.05 -1.91 -3.19
N SER A 309 13.06 -2.13 -4.03
CA SER A 309 14.15 -3.10 -3.79
C SER A 309 15.51 -2.48 -4.09
N GLY A 310 16.60 -3.15 -3.69
CA GLY A 310 17.96 -2.66 -3.92
C GLY A 310 18.16 -1.25 -3.35
N GLU A 311 18.64 -0.32 -4.18
CA GLU A 311 18.83 1.07 -3.77
C GLU A 311 17.52 1.76 -3.38
N SER A 312 16.46 1.57 -4.17
CA SER A 312 15.16 2.20 -3.91
C SER A 312 14.55 1.78 -2.57
N ARG A 313 14.95 0.64 -1.99
CA ARG A 313 14.48 0.17 -0.67
C ARG A 313 14.70 1.21 0.44
N TYR A 314 15.71 2.07 0.28
CA TYR A 314 16.07 3.12 1.23
C TYR A 314 15.80 4.53 0.67
N ALA A 315 15.08 4.65 -0.43
CA ALA A 315 14.71 5.94 -1.01
C ALA A 315 13.83 6.74 -0.07
N TRP A 316 14.04 8.06 -0.05
CA TRP A 316 13.10 8.99 0.55
C TRP A 316 11.82 8.97 -0.26
N HIS A 317 10.69 8.75 0.39
CA HIS A 317 9.42 8.66 -0.31
C HIS A 317 8.27 9.23 0.49
N GLY A 318 7.20 9.57 -0.22
CA GLY A 318 6.00 10.17 0.38
C GLY A 318 4.88 10.36 -0.64
N VAL A 319 3.76 10.85 -0.15
CA VAL A 319 2.53 11.07 -0.92
C VAL A 319 2.17 12.55 -0.82
N PRO A 320 2.60 13.40 -1.78
CA PRO A 320 2.26 14.82 -1.77
C PRO A 320 0.77 15.12 -1.93
N LYS A 321 -0.02 14.21 -2.50
CA LYS A 321 -1.43 14.51 -2.85
C LYS A 321 -2.26 13.25 -3.07
N ILE A 322 -3.49 13.27 -2.55
CA ILE A 322 -4.60 12.39 -2.96
C ILE A 322 -5.53 13.17 -3.87
N LEU A 323 -5.93 12.60 -5.00
CA LEU A 323 -6.79 13.24 -5.99
C LEU A 323 -8.25 12.92 -5.69
N GLU A 324 -9.04 13.97 -5.42
CA GLU A 324 -10.49 13.86 -5.30
C GLU A 324 -11.13 13.37 -6.61
N ASP A 325 -12.31 12.74 -6.50
CA ASP A 325 -13.14 12.29 -7.63
C ASP A 325 -12.43 11.36 -8.64
N THR A 326 -11.42 10.60 -8.19
CA THR A 326 -10.70 9.62 -9.01
C THR A 326 -10.91 8.16 -8.60
N CYS A 327 -11.68 7.89 -7.53
CA CYS A 327 -12.03 6.52 -7.17
C CYS A 327 -12.78 5.84 -8.33
N PRO A 328 -12.44 4.60 -8.73
CA PRO A 328 -13.17 3.90 -9.78
C PRO A 328 -14.66 3.78 -9.45
N GLY A 329 -15.53 4.01 -10.45
CA GLY A 329 -16.98 4.01 -10.24
C GLY A 329 -17.54 2.70 -9.69
N TRP A 330 -16.96 1.56 -10.07
CA TRP A 330 -17.34 0.23 -9.57
C TRP A 330 -16.92 -0.02 -8.11
N MET A 331 -15.97 0.77 -7.57
CA MET A 331 -15.52 0.70 -6.17
C MET A 331 -16.15 1.79 -5.31
N ALA A 332 -16.59 2.90 -5.91
CA ALA A 332 -16.97 4.11 -5.18
C ALA A 332 -18.05 3.86 -4.11
N ASP A 333 -19.00 2.97 -4.40
CA ASP A 333 -20.10 2.65 -3.49
C ASP A 333 -19.75 1.61 -2.42
N TRP A 334 -18.56 1.01 -2.47
CA TRP A 334 -18.11 0.08 -1.42
C TRP A 334 -18.05 0.79 -0.05
N PRO A 335 -18.48 0.12 1.04
CA PRO A 335 -18.92 -1.28 1.12
C PRO A 335 -20.42 -1.49 0.87
N GLY A 336 -21.18 -0.47 0.48
CA GLY A 336 -22.63 -0.57 0.31
C GLY A 336 -23.08 -1.39 -0.91
N ASN A 337 -22.22 -1.65 -1.89
CA ASN A 337 -22.54 -2.42 -3.08
C ASN A 337 -22.09 -3.89 -2.98
N ASP A 338 -22.65 -4.64 -2.02
CA ASP A 338 -22.35 -6.07 -1.93
C ASP A 338 -22.97 -6.85 -3.11
N ALA A 339 -22.15 -7.68 -3.76
CA ALA A 339 -22.55 -8.45 -4.94
C ALA A 339 -23.67 -9.45 -4.65
N ASP A 340 -23.85 -9.83 -3.37
CA ASP A 340 -24.86 -10.78 -2.91
C ASP A 340 -26.24 -10.14 -2.70
N GLY A 341 -26.39 -8.83 -2.95
CA GLY A 341 -27.67 -8.12 -2.83
C GLY A 341 -28.20 -8.01 -1.39
N ILE A 342 -27.37 -8.31 -0.41
CA ILE A 342 -27.66 -8.11 1.01
C ILE A 342 -27.28 -6.67 1.35
N ASP A 343 -28.27 -5.88 1.76
CA ASP A 343 -28.17 -4.45 2.10
C ASP A 343 -27.33 -4.17 3.38
N ARG A 344 -26.45 -5.10 3.79
CA ARG A 344 -25.77 -5.13 5.10
C ARG A 344 -25.05 -3.82 5.41
N TYR A 345 -24.41 -3.25 4.39
CA TYR A 345 -23.61 -2.03 4.51
C TYR A 345 -24.13 -0.87 3.66
N GLN A 346 -25.38 -0.92 3.19
CA GLN A 346 -25.94 0.11 2.29
C GLN A 346 -25.87 1.53 2.86
N HIS A 347 -25.98 1.66 4.18
CA HIS A 347 -25.82 2.92 4.90
C HIS A 347 -24.40 3.52 4.80
N TRP A 348 -23.43 2.74 4.32
CA TRP A 348 -22.07 3.14 3.98
C TRP A 348 -21.82 3.31 2.48
N ALA A 349 -22.85 3.25 1.64
CA ALA A 349 -22.70 3.49 0.21
C ALA A 349 -21.99 4.83 -0.06
N GLY A 350 -20.95 4.76 -0.89
CA GLY A 350 -20.12 5.92 -1.24
C GLY A 350 -18.92 6.14 -0.32
N TRP A 351 -18.67 5.27 0.68
CA TRP A 351 -17.55 5.45 1.61
C TRP A 351 -16.20 5.47 0.88
N MET A 352 -15.97 4.57 -0.08
CA MET A 352 -14.71 4.54 -0.85
C MET A 352 -14.55 5.68 -1.85
N LYS A 353 -15.64 6.36 -2.25
CA LYS A 353 -15.61 7.44 -3.26
C LYS A 353 -14.56 8.52 -2.98
N GLY A 354 -14.35 8.83 -1.70
CA GLY A 354 -13.37 9.82 -1.21
C GLY A 354 -12.23 9.22 -0.40
N LYS A 355 -11.90 7.94 -0.64
CA LYS A 355 -10.88 7.21 0.13
C LYS A 355 -9.82 6.59 -0.79
N ARG A 356 -8.63 6.49 -0.23
CA ARG A 356 -7.55 5.68 -0.77
C ARG A 356 -7.03 4.76 0.33
N VAL A 357 -6.79 3.50 -0.03
CA VAL A 357 -6.16 2.51 0.84
C VAL A 357 -4.85 2.06 0.21
N ASN A 358 -3.77 2.04 0.99
CA ASN A 358 -2.48 1.48 0.59
C ASN A 358 -2.12 0.31 1.51
N LEU A 359 -1.98 -0.90 0.96
CA LEU A 359 -1.39 -2.03 1.68
C LEU A 359 0.12 -2.03 1.46
N ASN A 360 0.91 -1.73 2.49
CA ASN A 360 2.38 -1.70 2.42
C ASN A 360 2.93 -2.90 3.18
N VAL A 361 3.46 -3.89 2.47
CA VAL A 361 3.96 -5.15 3.04
C VAL A 361 5.47 -5.14 3.10
N ARG A 362 6.01 -5.74 4.17
CA ARG A 362 7.42 -5.78 4.49
C ARG A 362 7.82 -7.15 5.02
N GLN A 363 9.08 -7.50 4.80
CA GLN A 363 9.77 -8.57 5.50
C GLN A 363 10.59 -7.93 6.61
N MET A 364 10.48 -8.44 7.84
CA MET A 364 11.19 -7.92 9.01
C MET A 364 12.53 -8.64 9.20
N PHE A 365 12.56 -9.96 8.97
CA PHE A 365 13.70 -10.82 9.30
C PHE A 365 14.41 -11.37 8.06
N GLY A 366 15.74 -11.57 8.16
CA GLY A 366 16.66 -11.93 7.06
C GLY A 366 16.47 -13.30 6.43
#